data_AF-A0A2J6Q296-F1
#
_entry.id   AF-A0A2J6Q296-F1
#
_cell.length_a   1.000
_cell.length_b   1.000
_cell.length_c   1.000
_cell.angle_alpha   90.00
_cell.angle_beta   90.00
_cell.angle_gamma   90.00
#
_symmetry.space_group_name_H-M   'P 1'
#
loop_
_entity.id
_entity.type
_entity.pdbx_description
1 polymer ?
#
loop_
_entity_poly.entity_id
_entity_poly.type
_entity_poly.pdbx_seq_one_letter_code
_entity_poly.pdbx_strand_id
1 'polypeptide(L)'
;MRRLKDNVFTERVEVNSNDDSLAGSQQSPGSDYLLPDSRLLRASLELDDTEDVVVVPKNEWTCRTCLWKADPTIFTLHGSYSPQYFIHVEEAAIRGCPRCKIVVQYVNTLGIKRENNIIEFIKGPYRDPDWFRIQEDPHPPFQIFRSAYDGRARRNAAVLPMNPLGKSMSSTESLNWAAYRLRRCLQSHSDCTVTKESFRPTRLINVNSVHPDVILEDEATLPAVAKYVALSHCWGKRPITCRTTKSNYLAATTGVPLKSLPQSFQDAIIVTRALGLDYLWIDSISIIQDDEHDWNKESSKMFEVYNGAQVTLAAVHASDSSEGLFVEHSQFQVRLDDLQFSGDRSSIYTRRIHHSFHSWQPKDLPNQSPLFDRAWAYQERLVSPRTLYFTEREILWECLKETACECKEDDVATSPKQQYQLALGKSGGALQWHHILSEFSRLDLTVESDRFPAISAIARSTAQRGILGWSLV
;
A
#
# COMPACT_ATOMS: atom_id res chain seq x y z
N MET A 1 31.68 -37.23 15.51
CA MET A 1 32.22 -38.34 14.69
C MET A 1 32.10 -37.98 13.23
N ARG A 2 33.17 -38.20 12.45
CA ARG A 2 33.27 -38.53 11.01
C ARG A 2 31.94 -38.59 10.21
N ARG A 3 31.76 -37.73 9.19
CA ARG A 3 32.26 -37.83 7.79
C ARG A 3 31.57 -38.90 6.94
N LEU A 4 30.96 -38.46 5.83
CA LEU A 4 30.85 -39.03 4.46
C LEU A 4 30.05 -37.95 3.68
N LYS A 5 30.57 -37.09 2.79
CA LYS A 5 31.49 -37.18 1.63
C LYS A 5 30.93 -37.91 0.40
N ASP A 6 30.62 -37.08 -0.59
CA ASP A 6 30.94 -37.15 -2.03
C ASP A 6 30.58 -38.41 -2.85
N ASN A 7 29.91 -38.19 -3.98
CA ASN A 7 30.32 -38.78 -5.26
C ASN A 7 29.87 -37.93 -6.47
N VAL A 8 30.77 -37.81 -7.45
CA VAL A 8 30.65 -37.10 -8.74
C VAL A 8 31.29 -38.00 -9.81
N PHE A 9 31.15 -37.67 -11.10
CA PHE A 9 31.67 -38.36 -12.31
C PHE A 9 30.73 -39.46 -12.82
N THR A 10 29.92 -39.25 -13.88
CA THR A 10 30.17 -38.98 -15.33
C THR A 10 30.29 -40.25 -16.15
N GLU A 11 29.55 -40.32 -17.25
CA GLU A 11 30.06 -40.97 -18.46
C GLU A 11 29.49 -40.30 -19.72
N ARG A 12 30.35 -40.14 -20.74
CA ARG A 12 29.98 -39.75 -22.11
C ARG A 12 29.77 -41.02 -22.93
N VAL A 13 28.83 -41.00 -23.87
CA VAL A 13 28.94 -41.81 -25.09
C VAL A 13 28.63 -40.91 -26.29
N GLU A 14 29.41 -41.09 -27.35
CA GLU A 14 29.46 -40.25 -28.54
C GLU A 14 28.83 -40.93 -29.77
N VAL A 15 28.33 -40.08 -30.69
CA VAL A 15 28.34 -40.25 -32.17
C VAL A 15 27.56 -41.40 -32.84
N ASN A 16 26.61 -41.01 -33.71
CA ASN A 16 26.47 -41.37 -35.14
C ASN A 16 25.36 -40.43 -35.70
N SER A 17 25.50 -39.53 -36.68
CA SER A 17 26.19 -39.46 -37.99
C SER A 17 25.44 -40.11 -39.16
N ASN A 18 25.16 -39.30 -40.20
CA ASN A 18 24.82 -39.65 -41.60
C ASN A 18 23.36 -40.14 -41.87
N ASP A 19 22.70 -39.85 -43.00
CA ASP A 19 23.02 -38.99 -44.17
C ASP A 19 21.75 -38.65 -45.00
N ASP A 20 21.84 -37.62 -45.87
CA ASP A 20 21.22 -37.45 -47.21
C ASP A 20 19.71 -37.76 -47.48
N SER A 21 18.90 -36.94 -48.15
CA SER A 21 19.16 -36.34 -49.49
C SER A 21 17.96 -35.51 -50.04
N LEU A 22 18.28 -34.54 -50.93
CA LEU A 22 17.60 -34.12 -52.18
C LEU A 22 16.05 -33.91 -52.20
N ALA A 23 15.52 -32.69 -52.38
CA ALA A 23 15.48 -31.85 -53.60
C ALA A 23 14.30 -32.16 -54.58
N GLY A 24 13.52 -31.14 -54.94
CA GLY A 24 12.44 -31.23 -55.95
C GLY A 24 11.57 -29.97 -56.05
N SER A 25 11.67 -29.23 -57.16
CA SER A 25 10.98 -27.96 -57.42
C SER A 25 9.85 -28.09 -58.46
N GLN A 26 8.81 -27.25 -58.36
CA GLN A 26 7.95 -26.72 -59.45
C GLN A 26 6.89 -25.79 -58.83
N GLN A 27 6.89 -24.47 -59.08
CA GLN A 27 6.39 -23.69 -60.24
C GLN A 27 5.01 -23.01 -59.99
N SER A 28 4.96 -21.71 -60.30
CA SER A 28 3.87 -20.70 -60.14
C SER A 28 2.78 -20.82 -61.25
N PRO A 29 1.77 -19.91 -61.41
CA PRO A 29 1.43 -18.61 -60.77
C PRO A 29 0.02 -18.60 -60.09
N GLY A 30 -0.59 -17.52 -59.59
CA GLY A 30 -0.19 -16.09 -59.45
C GLY A 30 -1.17 -15.10 -60.12
N SER A 31 -1.63 -14.05 -59.41
CA SER A 31 -2.49 -12.96 -59.93
C SER A 31 -2.33 -11.64 -59.14
N ASP A 32 -2.06 -10.53 -59.83
CA ASP A 32 -2.01 -9.17 -59.28
C ASP A 32 -3.39 -8.63 -58.83
N TYR A 33 -3.41 -7.69 -57.89
CA TYR A 33 -3.75 -6.26 -58.14
C TYR A 33 -4.13 -5.47 -56.86
N LEU A 34 -3.45 -4.33 -56.69
CA LEU A 34 -3.90 -3.04 -56.10
C LEU A 34 -4.39 -2.95 -54.64
N LEU A 35 -3.61 -2.18 -53.86
CA LEU A 35 -4.11 -1.31 -52.78
C LEU A 35 -4.95 -0.17 -53.37
N PRO A 36 -6.00 0.29 -52.65
CA PRO A 36 -6.16 1.73 -52.52
C PRO A 36 -6.52 2.20 -51.09
N ASP A 37 -5.66 3.08 -50.61
CA ASP A 37 -5.87 4.30 -49.80
C ASP A 37 -6.94 4.40 -48.68
N SER A 38 -6.48 5.07 -47.63
CA SER A 38 -7.22 5.56 -46.48
C SER A 38 -8.24 6.67 -46.80
N ARG A 39 -9.47 6.57 -46.26
CA ARG A 39 -10.29 7.73 -45.87
C ARG A 39 -11.47 7.38 -44.96
N LEU A 40 -11.36 7.87 -43.73
CA LEU A 40 -12.42 8.36 -42.84
C LEU A 40 -13.89 8.09 -43.25
N LEU A 41 -14.57 7.23 -42.50
CA LEU A 41 -16.00 7.38 -42.20
C LEU A 41 -16.20 7.27 -40.68
N ARG A 42 -16.64 8.37 -40.07
CA ARG A 42 -17.19 8.35 -38.70
C ARG A 42 -18.56 7.67 -38.77
N ALA A 43 -18.71 6.54 -38.10
CA ALA A 43 -20.00 6.04 -37.67
C ALA A 43 -20.05 6.14 -36.14
N SER A 44 -20.93 6.99 -35.61
CA SER A 44 -21.27 6.96 -34.19
C SER A 44 -22.01 5.65 -33.93
N LEU A 45 -21.38 4.73 -33.21
CA LEU A 45 -22.05 3.57 -32.64
C LEU A 45 -22.38 3.90 -31.18
N GLU A 46 -23.67 3.86 -30.88
CA GLU A 46 -24.17 3.87 -29.51
C GLU A 46 -23.63 2.61 -28.81
N LEU A 47 -23.03 2.79 -27.64
CA LEU A 47 -22.46 1.69 -26.86
C LEU A 47 -23.62 0.95 -26.16
N ASP A 48 -23.91 -0.26 -26.62
CA ASP A 48 -24.79 -1.19 -25.92
C ASP A 48 -23.94 -2.01 -24.93
N ASP A 49 -24.27 -1.96 -23.63
CA ASP A 49 -23.44 -2.44 -22.50
C ASP A 49 -23.43 -3.98 -22.35
N THR A 50 -23.20 -4.70 -23.44
CA THR A 50 -23.06 -6.16 -23.47
C THR A 50 -21.62 -6.58 -23.76
N GLU A 51 -20.71 -6.35 -22.81
CA GLU A 51 -19.35 -6.94 -22.84
C GLU A 51 -19.45 -8.48 -22.90
N ASP A 52 -18.72 -9.12 -23.83
CA ASP A 52 -18.66 -10.57 -24.01
C ASP A 52 -18.13 -11.30 -22.75
N VAL A 53 -19.03 -11.76 -21.88
CA VAL A 53 -18.66 -12.49 -20.67
C VAL A 53 -18.07 -13.86 -21.04
N VAL A 54 -16.82 -14.11 -20.64
CA VAL A 54 -16.10 -15.35 -20.97
C VAL A 54 -16.59 -16.50 -20.08
N VAL A 55 -17.35 -17.43 -20.65
CA VAL A 55 -17.87 -18.61 -19.95
C VAL A 55 -16.77 -19.65 -19.77
N VAL A 56 -16.54 -20.07 -18.52
CA VAL A 56 -15.53 -21.08 -18.14
C VAL A 56 -16.20 -22.46 -18.01
N PRO A 57 -15.90 -23.43 -18.90
CA PRO A 57 -16.48 -24.78 -18.83
C PRO A 57 -16.00 -25.53 -17.58
N LYS A 58 -16.91 -26.14 -16.83
CA LYS A 58 -16.59 -26.79 -15.57
C LYS A 58 -15.88 -28.14 -15.79
N ASN A 59 -14.73 -28.34 -15.16
CA ASN A 59 -14.04 -29.62 -14.95
C ASN A 59 -13.55 -30.43 -16.18
N GLU A 60 -13.92 -30.08 -17.41
CA GLU A 60 -13.61 -30.90 -18.61
C GLU A 60 -12.52 -30.32 -19.51
N TRP A 61 -12.08 -29.08 -19.27
CA TRP A 61 -11.12 -28.39 -20.14
C TRP A 61 -9.81 -28.04 -19.43
N THR A 62 -8.68 -28.35 -20.08
CA THR A 62 -7.33 -27.95 -19.65
C THR A 62 -6.64 -27.22 -20.79
N CYS A 63 -6.14 -26.01 -20.54
CA CYS A 63 -5.34 -25.29 -21.52
C CYS A 63 -4.02 -26.03 -21.75
N ARG A 64 -3.72 -26.44 -23.00
CA ARG A 64 -2.45 -27.12 -23.32
C ARG A 64 -1.22 -26.21 -23.20
N THR A 65 -1.42 -24.89 -23.20
CA THR A 65 -0.34 -23.89 -23.04
C THR A 65 -0.05 -23.60 -21.57
N CYS A 66 -0.99 -22.99 -20.83
CA CYS A 66 -0.74 -22.59 -19.44
C CYS A 66 -1.07 -23.68 -18.40
N LEU A 67 -1.39 -24.89 -18.86
CA LEU A 67 -1.78 -26.08 -18.07
C LEU A 67 -2.95 -25.85 -17.09
N TRP A 68 -3.65 -24.73 -17.19
CA TRP A 68 -4.77 -24.40 -16.32
C TRP A 68 -5.96 -25.31 -16.62
N LYS A 69 -6.40 -26.04 -15.59
CA LYS A 69 -7.70 -26.72 -15.57
C LYS A 69 -8.77 -25.68 -15.25
N ALA A 70 -9.87 -25.74 -15.99
CA ALA A 70 -11.03 -24.88 -15.76
C ALA A 70 -11.80 -25.29 -14.49
N ASP A 71 -11.17 -25.08 -13.33
CA ASP A 71 -11.75 -25.27 -12.00
C ASP A 71 -12.13 -23.89 -11.42
N PRO A 72 -13.42 -23.62 -11.18
CA PRO A 72 -13.89 -22.35 -10.63
C PRO A 72 -13.45 -22.09 -9.18
N THR A 73 -12.88 -23.09 -8.50
CA THR A 73 -12.40 -23.02 -7.12
C THR A 73 -10.87 -22.93 -7.01
N ILE A 74 -10.14 -23.15 -8.11
CA ILE A 74 -8.68 -23.30 -8.14
C ILE A 74 -8.08 -22.64 -9.40
N PHE A 75 -7.40 -21.50 -9.23
CA PHE A 75 -6.51 -20.97 -10.29
C PHE A 75 -5.15 -21.71 -10.34
N THR A 76 -4.84 -22.55 -9.35
CA THR A 76 -3.52 -23.15 -9.20
C THR A 76 -3.24 -24.17 -10.30
N LEU A 77 -2.18 -23.94 -11.08
CA LEU A 77 -1.36 -24.98 -11.72
C LEU A 77 0.00 -24.38 -12.14
N HIS A 78 1.05 -25.17 -11.93
CA HIS A 78 2.45 -24.76 -12.00
C HIS A 78 3.02 -24.76 -13.41
N GLY A 79 3.99 -23.89 -13.68
CA GLY A 79 4.81 -23.92 -14.89
C GLY A 79 5.72 -22.71 -15.02
N SER A 80 6.96 -22.94 -15.46
CA SER A 80 7.87 -21.91 -15.98
C SER A 80 7.91 -22.04 -17.50
N TYR A 81 7.69 -20.93 -18.21
CA TYR A 81 7.50 -20.94 -19.65
C TYR A 81 8.64 -20.17 -20.34
N SER A 82 9.23 -20.78 -21.37
CA SER A 82 10.46 -20.30 -22.01
C SER A 82 10.28 -18.97 -22.76
N PRO A 83 11.38 -18.29 -23.16
CA PRO A 83 11.29 -17.00 -23.82
C PRO A 83 10.51 -17.01 -25.15
N GLN A 84 10.54 -18.12 -25.88
CA GLN A 84 9.78 -18.28 -27.13
C GLN A 84 8.30 -18.67 -26.90
N TYR A 85 7.90 -18.91 -25.65
CA TYR A 85 6.60 -19.49 -25.32
C TYR A 85 5.45 -18.46 -25.28
N PHE A 86 5.75 -17.15 -25.22
CA PHE A 86 4.71 -16.12 -25.14
C PHE A 86 3.76 -16.13 -26.35
N ILE A 87 4.26 -16.45 -27.54
CA ILE A 87 3.45 -16.62 -28.76
C ILE A 87 2.35 -17.69 -28.54
N HIS A 88 2.68 -18.81 -27.89
CA HIS A 88 1.68 -19.84 -27.58
C HIS A 88 0.67 -19.41 -26.51
N VAL A 89 1.03 -18.44 -25.65
CA VAL A 89 0.12 -17.79 -24.69
C VAL A 89 -0.84 -16.85 -25.43
N GLU A 90 -0.34 -16.04 -26.37
CA GLU A 90 -1.17 -15.20 -27.25
C GLU A 90 -2.15 -16.04 -28.08
N GLU A 91 -1.67 -17.09 -28.76
CA GLU A 91 -2.55 -18.03 -29.47
C GLU A 91 -3.57 -18.69 -28.53
N ALA A 92 -3.19 -19.06 -27.31
CA ALA A 92 -4.11 -19.67 -26.35
C ALA A 92 -5.16 -18.68 -25.85
N ALA A 93 -4.81 -17.41 -25.69
CA ALA A 93 -5.77 -16.34 -25.41
C ALA A 93 -6.78 -16.18 -26.55
N ILE A 94 -6.31 -16.17 -27.81
CA ILE A 94 -7.15 -16.13 -29.01
C ILE A 94 -8.07 -17.35 -29.11
N ARG A 95 -7.56 -18.54 -28.74
CA ARG A 95 -8.34 -19.79 -28.60
C ARG A 95 -9.28 -19.81 -27.38
N GLY A 96 -9.49 -18.68 -26.70
CA GLY A 96 -10.46 -18.53 -25.62
C GLY A 96 -9.98 -18.95 -24.23
N CYS A 97 -8.67 -19.14 -24.00
CA CYS A 97 -8.16 -19.48 -22.67
C CYS A 97 -8.21 -18.26 -21.71
N PRO A 98 -8.99 -18.29 -20.61
CA PRO A 98 -9.11 -17.16 -19.69
C PRO A 98 -7.77 -16.77 -19.04
N ARG A 99 -7.02 -17.75 -18.50
CA ARG A 99 -5.71 -17.49 -17.87
C ARG A 99 -4.68 -16.90 -18.85
N CYS A 100 -4.68 -17.34 -20.12
CA CYS A 100 -3.78 -16.74 -21.12
C CYS A 100 -4.25 -15.35 -21.54
N LYS A 101 -5.57 -15.12 -21.70
CA LYS A 101 -6.14 -13.79 -22.00
C LYS A 101 -5.73 -12.77 -20.93
N ILE A 102 -5.86 -13.14 -19.65
CA ILE A 102 -5.37 -12.37 -18.49
C ILE A 102 -3.88 -11.99 -18.63
N VAL A 103 -3.01 -12.95 -18.94
CA VAL A 103 -1.56 -12.74 -19.03
C VAL A 103 -1.20 -11.84 -20.20
N VAL A 104 -1.87 -11.99 -21.34
CA VAL A 104 -1.67 -11.18 -22.55
C VAL A 104 -2.17 -9.75 -22.35
N GLN A 105 -3.39 -9.57 -21.83
CA GLN A 105 -3.93 -8.26 -21.45
C GLN A 105 -2.95 -7.53 -20.52
N TYR A 106 -2.51 -8.21 -19.46
CA TYR A 106 -1.59 -7.65 -18.49
C TYR A 106 -0.24 -7.19 -19.10
N VAL A 107 0.40 -8.02 -19.93
CA VAL A 107 1.67 -7.66 -20.62
C VAL A 107 1.48 -6.44 -21.52
N ASN A 108 0.33 -6.35 -22.18
CA ASN A 108 -0.03 -5.21 -23.01
C ASN A 108 -0.28 -3.94 -22.19
N THR A 109 -1.02 -4.03 -21.08
CA THR A 109 -1.34 -2.86 -20.23
C THR A 109 -0.09 -2.23 -19.63
N LEU A 110 0.93 -3.02 -19.25
CA LEU A 110 2.17 -2.50 -18.68
C LEU A 110 3.28 -2.26 -19.71
N GLY A 111 3.03 -2.48 -21.00
CA GLY A 111 4.02 -2.24 -22.07
C GLY A 111 5.28 -3.11 -21.97
N ILE A 112 5.18 -4.30 -21.36
CA ILE A 112 6.33 -5.17 -21.11
C ILE A 112 6.80 -5.78 -22.44
N LYS A 113 8.11 -5.73 -22.71
CA LYS A 113 8.69 -6.28 -23.94
C LYS A 113 8.50 -7.79 -23.98
N ARG A 114 7.88 -8.28 -25.05
CA ARG A 114 7.52 -9.70 -25.22
C ARG A 114 8.72 -10.57 -25.63
N GLU A 115 9.66 -9.97 -26.36
CA GLU A 115 10.86 -10.64 -26.85
C GLU A 115 11.75 -11.04 -25.66
N ASN A 116 12.19 -12.31 -25.67
CA ASN A 116 13.11 -12.92 -24.71
C ASN A 116 12.65 -13.05 -23.24
N ASN A 117 11.38 -12.78 -22.92
CA ASN A 117 10.90 -12.82 -21.53
C ASN A 117 10.34 -14.18 -21.07
N ILE A 118 10.88 -14.71 -19.96
CA ILE A 118 10.41 -15.90 -19.26
C ILE A 118 9.27 -15.52 -18.31
N ILE A 119 8.13 -16.21 -18.42
CA ILE A 119 7.01 -16.08 -17.47
C ILE A 119 6.99 -17.30 -16.56
N GLU A 120 7.11 -17.07 -15.25
CA GLU A 120 7.00 -18.11 -14.24
C GLU A 120 5.72 -17.91 -13.42
N PHE A 121 4.89 -18.95 -13.34
CA PHE A 121 3.72 -18.95 -12.47
C PHE A 121 4.05 -19.66 -11.16
N ILE A 122 3.90 -18.93 -10.07
CA ILE A 122 4.31 -19.33 -8.73
C ILE A 122 3.04 -19.45 -7.89
N LYS A 123 2.92 -20.59 -7.20
CA LYS A 123 1.77 -20.87 -6.35
C LYS A 123 1.87 -20.08 -5.05
N GLY A 124 0.77 -19.45 -4.63
CA GLY A 124 0.69 -18.80 -3.33
C GLY A 124 0.86 -19.79 -2.17
N PRO A 125 1.43 -19.40 -1.01
CA PRO A 125 1.30 -20.17 0.22
C PRO A 125 -0.18 -20.33 0.62
N TYR A 126 -0.46 -21.22 1.58
CA TYR A 126 -1.83 -21.57 1.94
C TYR A 126 -2.64 -20.34 2.41
N ARG A 127 -3.64 -19.94 1.60
CA ARG A 127 -4.53 -18.75 1.68
C ARG A 127 -4.13 -17.52 0.86
N ASP A 128 -3.00 -17.51 0.18
CA ASP A 128 -2.60 -16.38 -0.65
C ASP A 128 -2.82 -16.65 -2.15
N PRO A 129 -3.12 -15.61 -2.94
CA PRO A 129 -3.40 -15.75 -4.37
C PRO A 129 -2.19 -16.30 -5.13
N ASP A 130 -2.46 -16.97 -6.24
CA ASP A 130 -1.41 -17.32 -7.19
C ASP A 130 -0.82 -16.08 -7.84
N TRP A 131 0.46 -16.15 -8.17
CA TRP A 131 1.21 -15.04 -8.71
C TRP A 131 2.10 -15.46 -9.88
N PHE A 132 2.60 -14.48 -10.61
CA PHE A 132 3.54 -14.72 -11.70
C PHE A 132 4.59 -13.60 -11.75
N ARG A 133 5.77 -13.96 -12.24
CA ARG A 133 6.86 -13.02 -12.51
C ARG A 133 7.30 -13.10 -13.96
N ILE A 134 7.83 -11.99 -14.44
CA ILE A 134 8.46 -11.87 -15.76
C ILE A 134 9.94 -11.61 -15.50
N GLN A 135 10.83 -12.44 -16.05
CA GLN A 135 12.22 -12.51 -15.56
C GLN A 135 13.05 -11.24 -15.81
N GLU A 136 12.77 -10.47 -16.87
CA GLU A 136 13.42 -9.17 -17.11
C GLU A 136 12.66 -7.97 -16.51
N ASP A 137 11.52 -8.17 -15.85
CA ASP A 137 10.85 -7.10 -15.11
C ASP A 137 11.57 -6.89 -13.75
N PRO A 138 12.22 -5.74 -13.50
CA PRO A 138 12.89 -5.48 -12.23
C PRO A 138 11.92 -5.26 -11.06
N HIS A 139 10.61 -5.22 -11.31
CA HIS A 139 9.60 -4.91 -10.31
C HIS A 139 9.06 -6.16 -9.57
N PRO A 140 8.36 -5.96 -8.43
CA PRO A 140 7.72 -7.04 -7.71
C PRO A 140 6.73 -7.84 -8.57
N PRO A 141 6.71 -9.17 -8.44
CA PRO A 141 5.76 -10.05 -9.12
C PRO A 141 4.28 -9.76 -8.84
N PHE A 142 3.39 -10.39 -9.61
CA PHE A 142 1.99 -9.96 -9.75
C PHE A 142 1.02 -11.05 -9.31
N GLN A 143 0.09 -10.70 -8.43
CA GLN A 143 -0.97 -11.60 -7.97
C GLN A 143 -2.21 -11.48 -8.88
N ILE A 144 -2.85 -12.61 -9.18
CA ILE A 144 -4.15 -12.64 -9.88
C ILE A 144 -5.22 -13.05 -8.88
N PHE A 145 -6.29 -12.27 -8.77
CA PHE A 145 -7.37 -12.51 -7.82
C PHE A 145 -8.74 -12.18 -8.39
N ARG A 146 -9.77 -12.73 -7.74
CA ARG A 146 -11.18 -12.42 -7.97
C ARG A 146 -11.67 -11.42 -6.93
N SER A 147 -12.60 -10.55 -7.31
CA SER A 147 -13.27 -9.64 -6.39
C SER A 147 -13.93 -10.37 -5.21
N ALA A 148 -13.90 -9.76 -4.03
CA ALA A 148 -14.68 -10.22 -2.87
C ALA A 148 -16.16 -9.83 -2.92
N TYR A 149 -16.51 -8.86 -3.77
CA TYR A 149 -17.88 -8.37 -3.89
C TYR A 149 -18.77 -9.25 -4.77
N ASP A 150 -18.16 -10.16 -5.54
CA ASP A 150 -18.88 -11.05 -6.45
C ASP A 150 -19.47 -12.28 -5.72
N GLY A 151 -20.69 -12.63 -6.10
CA GLY A 151 -21.63 -13.38 -5.26
C GLY A 151 -21.18 -14.78 -4.79
N ARG A 152 -21.69 -15.17 -3.60
CA ARG A 152 -21.56 -16.52 -2.99
C ARG A 152 -20.16 -17.16 -3.07
N ALA A 153 -19.10 -16.37 -3.05
CA ALA A 153 -17.72 -16.83 -2.93
C ALA A 153 -17.53 -17.63 -1.61
N ARG A 154 -17.85 -18.93 -1.65
CA ARG A 154 -17.70 -19.84 -0.51
C ARG A 154 -16.25 -19.77 -0.03
N ARG A 155 -16.06 -19.78 1.29
CA ARG A 155 -14.78 -19.68 2.01
C ARG A 155 -13.78 -20.84 1.73
N ASN A 156 -14.01 -21.64 0.69
CA ASN A 156 -13.33 -22.89 0.37
C ASN A 156 -12.64 -22.88 -1.02
N ALA A 157 -12.59 -21.75 -1.73
CA ALA A 157 -11.74 -21.66 -2.93
C ALA A 157 -10.27 -21.48 -2.52
N ALA A 158 -9.35 -22.08 -3.28
CA ALA A 158 -7.91 -22.00 -3.02
C ALA A 158 -7.30 -20.59 -3.26
N VAL A 159 -8.11 -19.66 -3.79
CA VAL A 159 -7.80 -18.24 -3.92
C VAL A 159 -8.73 -17.47 -2.99
N LEU A 160 -8.18 -16.84 -1.94
CA LEU A 160 -8.95 -15.89 -1.15
C LEU A 160 -9.44 -14.78 -2.08
N PRO A 161 -10.74 -14.42 -2.04
CA PRO A 161 -11.17 -13.19 -2.67
C PRO A 161 -10.43 -12.01 -2.02
N MET A 162 -9.98 -11.06 -2.83
CA MET A 162 -9.38 -9.82 -2.34
C MET A 162 -10.25 -8.65 -2.78
N ASN A 163 -10.19 -7.57 -2.01
CA ASN A 163 -10.89 -6.35 -2.38
C ASN A 163 -10.07 -5.66 -3.50
N PRO A 164 -10.65 -5.43 -4.70
CA PRO A 164 -10.05 -4.50 -5.63
C PRO A 164 -10.01 -3.12 -4.96
N LEU A 165 -8.85 -2.46 -4.99
CA LEU A 165 -8.75 -1.09 -4.51
C LEU A 165 -9.61 -0.16 -5.38
N GLY A 166 -10.00 0.99 -4.81
CA GLY A 166 -10.53 2.11 -5.60
C GLY A 166 -9.54 2.57 -6.68
N LYS A 167 -9.96 3.48 -7.58
CA LYS A 167 -9.05 3.99 -8.63
C LYS A 167 -7.82 4.73 -8.07
N SER A 168 -7.98 5.32 -6.90
CA SER A 168 -7.05 6.23 -6.22
C SER A 168 -7.30 6.12 -4.72
N MET A 169 -6.30 6.40 -3.87
CA MET A 169 -6.50 6.53 -2.42
C MET A 169 -7.48 7.65 -2.03
N SER A 170 -7.72 8.60 -2.96
CA SER A 170 -8.73 9.66 -2.82
C SER A 170 -10.17 9.19 -3.06
N SER A 171 -10.38 7.95 -3.51
CA SER A 171 -11.72 7.50 -3.92
C SER A 171 -12.63 7.21 -2.73
N THR A 172 -13.93 7.24 -2.99
CA THR A 172 -14.99 6.98 -2.00
C THR A 172 -14.80 5.63 -1.31
N GLU A 173 -14.35 4.61 -2.03
CA GLU A 173 -14.08 3.26 -1.51
C GLU A 173 -12.94 3.27 -0.48
N SER A 174 -11.78 3.83 -0.87
CA SER A 174 -10.58 3.90 -0.02
C SER A 174 -10.81 4.74 1.24
N LEU A 175 -11.50 5.88 1.10
CA LEU A 175 -11.86 6.75 2.24
C LEU A 175 -12.92 6.11 3.15
N ASN A 176 -13.92 5.40 2.59
CA ASN A 176 -14.89 4.64 3.38
C ASN A 176 -14.23 3.50 4.17
N TRP A 177 -13.25 2.81 3.58
CA TRP A 177 -12.47 1.79 4.27
C TRP A 177 -11.71 2.40 5.46
N ALA A 178 -11.02 3.54 5.26
CA ALA A 178 -10.32 4.24 6.33
C ALA A 178 -11.27 4.67 7.47
N ALA A 179 -12.44 5.23 7.14
CA ALA A 179 -13.47 5.58 8.10
C ALA A 179 -14.06 4.36 8.82
N TYR A 180 -14.22 3.23 8.13
CA TYR A 180 -14.65 1.96 8.73
C TYR A 180 -13.62 1.43 9.74
N ARG A 181 -12.32 1.44 9.41
CA ARG A 181 -11.25 1.02 10.34
C ARG A 181 -11.23 1.85 11.61
N LEU A 182 -11.32 3.18 11.49
CA LEU A 182 -11.40 4.09 12.63
C LEU A 182 -12.61 3.78 13.51
N ARG A 183 -13.81 3.70 12.91
CA ARG A 183 -15.06 3.41 13.61
C ARG A 183 -15.03 2.06 14.32
N ARG A 184 -14.58 0.99 13.64
CA ARG A 184 -14.47 -0.36 14.20
C ARG A 184 -13.56 -0.36 15.42
N CYS A 185 -12.38 0.23 15.32
CA CYS A 185 -11.43 0.31 16.41
C CYS A 185 -11.98 1.09 17.62
N LEU A 186 -12.62 2.23 17.39
CA LEU A 186 -13.26 3.02 18.46
C LEU A 186 -14.43 2.27 19.14
N GLN A 187 -15.11 1.36 18.44
CA GLN A 187 -16.24 0.61 18.97
C GLN A 187 -15.87 -0.72 19.64
N SER A 188 -14.78 -1.37 19.23
CA SER A 188 -14.45 -2.74 19.67
C SER A 188 -13.12 -2.91 20.41
N HIS A 189 -12.23 -1.90 20.41
CA HIS A 189 -10.88 -2.01 20.99
C HIS A 189 -10.71 -1.11 22.22
N SER A 190 -11.07 -1.65 23.39
CA SER A 190 -10.93 -0.98 24.70
C SER A 190 -9.54 -0.39 24.94
N ASP A 191 -8.49 -1.12 24.56
CA ASP A 191 -7.10 -0.69 24.78
C ASP A 191 -6.73 0.50 23.90
N CYS A 192 -7.39 0.65 22.75
CA CYS A 192 -7.21 1.79 21.84
C CYS A 192 -8.02 3.02 22.29
N THR A 193 -9.06 2.86 23.13
CA THR A 193 -9.92 3.97 23.59
C THR A 193 -9.37 4.71 24.81
N VAL A 194 -8.20 4.32 25.34
CA VAL A 194 -7.55 4.97 26.50
C VAL A 194 -6.85 6.28 26.11
N THR A 195 -7.61 7.26 25.60
CA THR A 195 -7.15 8.64 25.44
C THR A 195 -7.22 9.39 26.77
N LYS A 196 -6.17 10.14 27.12
CA LYS A 196 -6.25 11.10 28.25
C LYS A 196 -7.28 12.18 27.91
N GLU A 197 -8.47 12.11 28.50
CA GLU A 197 -9.58 13.05 28.23
C GLU A 197 -9.24 14.53 28.50
N SER A 198 -8.14 14.79 29.22
CA SER A 198 -7.68 16.13 29.60
C SER A 198 -6.63 16.76 28.68
N PHE A 199 -6.08 16.05 27.68
CA PHE A 199 -5.07 16.65 26.81
C PHE A 199 -5.67 17.29 25.57
N ARG A 200 -5.22 18.52 25.27
CA ARG A 200 -5.58 19.30 24.09
C ARG A 200 -4.33 19.98 23.54
N PRO A 201 -4.03 19.89 22.22
CA PRO A 201 -2.96 20.68 21.60
C PRO A 201 -3.21 22.17 21.76
N THR A 202 -2.14 22.99 21.79
CA THR A 202 -2.30 24.44 21.90
C THR A 202 -2.91 25.07 20.64
N ARG A 203 -2.77 24.42 19.48
CA ARG A 203 -3.34 24.84 18.19
C ARG A 203 -3.83 23.66 17.37
N LEU A 204 -4.91 23.85 16.64
CA LEU A 204 -5.41 22.92 15.63
C LEU A 204 -5.92 23.67 14.40
N ILE A 205 -5.76 23.08 13.23
CA ILE A 205 -6.34 23.57 11.98
C ILE A 205 -7.79 23.11 11.96
N ASN A 206 -8.75 24.04 12.01
CA ASN A 206 -10.15 23.76 11.73
C ASN A 206 -10.32 23.53 10.23
N VAL A 207 -10.75 22.33 9.87
CA VAL A 207 -11.03 21.90 8.50
C VAL A 207 -12.52 21.88 8.16
N ASN A 208 -13.41 22.04 9.13
CA ASN A 208 -14.87 22.12 8.94
C ASN A 208 -15.35 23.58 8.76
N SER A 209 -14.48 24.43 8.22
CA SER A 209 -14.86 25.76 7.77
C SER A 209 -15.87 25.68 6.62
N VAL A 210 -16.95 26.46 6.72
CA VAL A 210 -17.93 26.70 5.64
C VAL A 210 -17.29 27.47 4.46
N HIS A 211 -16.12 28.06 4.69
CA HIS A 211 -15.29 28.75 3.71
C HIS A 211 -14.31 27.78 3.01
N PRO A 212 -13.87 28.04 1.76
CA PRO A 212 -12.78 27.28 1.13
C PRO A 212 -11.41 27.37 1.84
N ASP A 213 -11.29 28.21 2.86
CA ASP A 213 -10.06 28.45 3.62
C ASP A 213 -10.10 27.68 4.93
N VAL A 214 -8.96 27.14 5.37
CA VAL A 214 -8.81 26.53 6.69
C VAL A 214 -8.25 27.54 7.69
N ILE A 215 -8.61 27.40 8.97
CA ILE A 215 -8.30 28.38 10.01
C ILE A 215 -7.47 27.71 11.11
N LEU A 216 -6.40 28.35 11.55
CA LEU A 216 -5.66 27.93 12.73
C LEU A 216 -6.37 28.45 13.99
N GLU A 217 -6.91 27.54 14.81
CA GLU A 217 -7.56 27.86 16.08
C GLU A 217 -6.60 27.59 17.24
N ASP A 218 -6.55 28.51 18.21
CA ASP A 218 -5.76 28.40 19.43
C ASP A 218 -6.56 27.81 20.60
N GLU A 219 -5.86 27.40 21.64
CA GLU A 219 -6.38 26.81 22.88
C GLU A 219 -7.55 27.59 23.52
N ALA A 220 -7.64 28.90 23.30
CA ALA A 220 -8.73 29.75 23.78
C ALA A 220 -10.04 29.60 22.98
N THR A 221 -9.97 29.27 21.69
CA THR A 221 -11.13 29.10 20.79
C THR A 221 -11.52 27.63 20.60
N LEU A 222 -10.57 26.71 20.75
CA LEU A 222 -10.84 25.28 20.64
C LEU A 222 -11.89 24.79 21.65
N PRO A 223 -12.71 23.78 21.31
CA PRO A 223 -13.62 23.15 22.25
C PRO A 223 -12.84 22.47 23.40
N ALA A 224 -13.51 22.26 24.54
CA ALA A 224 -12.90 21.62 25.71
C ALA A 224 -12.39 20.19 25.41
N VAL A 225 -13.11 19.47 24.52
CA VAL A 225 -12.69 18.16 23.98
C VAL A 225 -12.65 18.27 22.46
N ALA A 226 -11.47 18.62 21.93
CA ALA A 226 -11.23 18.63 20.48
C ALA A 226 -10.84 17.22 20.01
N LYS A 227 -11.60 16.66 19.07
CA LYS A 227 -11.24 15.42 18.36
C LYS A 227 -10.52 15.78 17.07
N TYR A 228 -9.26 15.38 16.95
CA TYR A 228 -8.40 15.77 15.83
C TYR A 228 -7.65 14.59 15.21
N VAL A 229 -7.21 14.81 13.97
CA VAL A 229 -6.23 14.01 13.25
C VAL A 229 -4.85 14.65 13.43
N ALA A 230 -3.77 13.86 13.44
CA ALA A 230 -2.40 14.37 13.33
C ALA A 230 -1.77 13.93 12.00
N LEU A 231 -0.88 14.73 11.42
CA LEU A 231 -0.14 14.39 10.19
C LEU A 231 1.35 14.15 10.47
N SER A 232 1.78 12.90 10.32
CA SER A 232 3.18 12.49 10.23
C SER A 232 3.64 12.58 8.78
N HIS A 233 4.62 13.45 8.49
CA HIS A 233 5.08 13.70 7.12
C HIS A 233 6.53 14.17 7.03
N CYS A 234 7.12 14.05 5.84
CA CYS A 234 8.41 14.64 5.52
C CYS A 234 8.26 16.12 5.18
N TRP A 235 9.02 16.99 5.84
CA TRP A 235 9.06 18.43 5.54
C TRP A 235 9.84 18.76 4.25
N GLY A 236 10.48 17.76 3.63
CA GLY A 236 11.38 17.94 2.49
C GLY A 236 12.71 18.60 2.81
N LYS A 237 13.40 19.02 1.75
CA LYS A 237 14.63 19.79 1.82
C LYS A 237 14.32 21.27 2.06
N ARG A 238 15.18 21.96 2.81
CA ARG A 238 15.03 23.41 3.06
C ARG A 238 15.19 24.20 1.74
N PRO A 239 14.47 25.32 1.56
CA PRO A 239 13.56 25.98 2.52
C PRO A 239 12.18 25.31 2.61
N ILE A 240 11.67 25.18 3.84
CA ILE A 240 10.32 24.68 4.10
C ILE A 240 9.32 25.75 3.65
N THR A 241 8.44 25.40 2.71
CA THR A 241 7.58 26.37 2.01
C THR A 241 6.31 26.73 2.77
N CYS A 242 5.70 25.78 3.48
CA CYS A 242 4.47 25.99 4.25
C CYS A 242 4.72 25.75 5.74
N ARG A 243 4.83 26.85 6.50
CA ARG A 243 5.00 26.84 7.95
C ARG A 243 4.46 28.11 8.60
N THR A 244 4.09 28.02 9.87
CA THR A 244 3.70 29.17 10.69
C THR A 244 4.93 29.89 11.26
N THR A 245 4.92 31.21 11.18
CA THR A 245 5.92 32.13 11.74
C THR A 245 5.20 33.28 12.45
N LYS A 246 5.89 34.02 13.32
CA LYS A 246 5.31 35.19 14.02
C LYS A 246 4.71 36.21 13.05
N SER A 247 5.29 36.34 11.86
CA SER A 247 4.85 37.26 10.80
C SER A 247 3.59 36.81 10.04
N ASN A 248 3.31 35.50 9.93
CA ASN A 248 2.15 34.99 9.18
C ASN A 248 1.05 34.38 10.09
N TYR A 249 1.31 34.21 11.39
CA TYR A 249 0.39 33.62 12.36
C TYR A 249 -1.00 34.29 12.36
N LEU A 250 -1.08 35.64 12.33
CA LEU A 250 -2.36 36.35 12.26
C LEU A 250 -3.16 35.99 11.00
N ALA A 251 -2.49 35.82 9.85
CA ALA A 251 -3.14 35.36 8.63
C ALA A 251 -3.62 33.90 8.76
N ALA A 252 -2.80 33.02 9.38
CA ALA A 252 -3.18 31.65 9.66
C ALA A 252 -4.44 31.53 10.55
N THR A 253 -4.57 32.41 11.55
CA THR A 253 -5.76 32.50 12.42
C THR A 253 -6.98 33.19 11.78
N THR A 254 -6.80 33.86 10.63
CA THR A 254 -7.89 34.52 9.89
C THR A 254 -8.43 33.62 8.77
N GLY A 255 -7.55 32.84 8.12
CA GLY A 255 -7.89 31.89 7.08
C GLY A 255 -6.77 31.73 6.05
N VAL A 256 -6.45 30.49 5.70
CA VAL A 256 -5.50 30.13 4.64
C VAL A 256 -6.23 29.37 3.54
N PRO A 257 -6.22 29.84 2.28
CA PRO A 257 -6.89 29.13 1.19
C PRO A 257 -6.35 27.71 1.02
N LEU A 258 -7.25 26.72 1.00
CA LEU A 258 -6.89 25.30 0.90
C LEU A 258 -5.92 25.03 -0.28
N LYS A 259 -6.19 25.65 -1.44
CA LYS A 259 -5.37 25.52 -2.66
C LYS A 259 -3.98 26.14 -2.58
N SER A 260 -3.68 26.92 -1.53
CA SER A 260 -2.34 27.48 -1.29
C SER A 260 -1.45 26.58 -0.43
N LEU A 261 -2.02 25.53 0.17
CA LEU A 261 -1.29 24.55 0.95
C LEU A 261 -0.60 23.50 0.05
N PRO A 262 0.53 22.92 0.48
CA PRO A 262 1.14 21.76 -0.18
C PRO A 262 0.17 20.58 -0.33
N GLN A 263 0.39 19.72 -1.33
CA GLN A 263 -0.53 18.63 -1.68
C GLN A 263 -0.78 17.68 -0.50
N SER A 264 0.24 17.32 0.27
CA SER A 264 0.08 16.42 1.42
C SER A 264 -0.81 17.04 2.52
N PHE A 265 -0.90 18.37 2.60
CA PHE A 265 -1.78 19.04 3.55
C PHE A 265 -3.22 19.10 3.01
N GLN A 266 -3.38 19.37 1.71
CA GLN A 266 -4.70 19.30 1.05
C GLN A 266 -5.31 17.90 1.17
N ASP A 267 -4.53 16.86 0.91
CA ASP A 267 -4.98 15.46 1.01
C ASP A 267 -5.29 15.09 2.47
N ALA A 268 -4.44 15.49 3.43
CA ALA A 268 -4.72 15.28 4.86
C ALA A 268 -6.02 15.96 5.32
N ILE A 269 -6.34 17.13 4.78
CA ILE A 269 -7.61 17.84 5.02
C ILE A 269 -8.80 17.07 4.42
N ILE A 270 -8.65 16.54 3.20
CA ILE A 270 -9.67 15.69 2.55
C ILE A 270 -9.94 14.42 3.38
N VAL A 271 -8.89 13.71 3.80
CA VAL A 271 -9.02 12.51 4.66
C VAL A 271 -9.66 12.87 5.99
N THR A 272 -9.23 13.96 6.65
CA THR A 272 -9.78 14.39 7.95
C THR A 272 -11.29 14.64 7.87
N ARG A 273 -11.74 15.33 6.81
CA ARG A 273 -13.17 15.53 6.52
C ARG A 273 -13.90 14.21 6.26
N ALA A 274 -13.33 13.31 5.46
CA ALA A 274 -13.92 12.01 5.14
C ALA A 274 -14.04 11.07 6.37
N LEU A 275 -13.17 11.24 7.37
CA LEU A 275 -13.25 10.55 8.66
C LEU A 275 -14.31 11.14 9.60
N GLY A 276 -14.95 12.27 9.25
CA GLY A 276 -15.91 12.98 10.09
C GLY A 276 -15.28 13.68 11.27
N LEU A 277 -14.07 14.25 11.08
CA LEU A 277 -13.34 15.01 12.09
C LEU A 277 -13.12 16.46 11.63
N ASP A 278 -13.22 17.39 12.57
CA ASP A 278 -13.21 18.84 12.29
C ASP A 278 -11.83 19.47 12.38
N TYR A 279 -10.86 18.76 12.97
CA TYR A 279 -9.56 19.31 13.34
C TYR A 279 -8.39 18.46 12.85
N LEU A 280 -7.34 19.14 12.37
CA LEU A 280 -6.08 18.55 11.94
C LEU A 280 -4.90 19.24 12.65
N TRP A 281 -3.92 18.46 13.06
CA TRP A 281 -2.65 18.95 13.62
C TRP A 281 -1.51 18.64 12.64
N ILE A 282 -0.72 19.66 12.29
CA ILE A 282 0.48 19.53 11.45
C ILE A 282 1.58 20.33 12.14
N ASP A 283 2.69 19.70 12.50
CA ASP A 283 3.81 20.33 13.22
C ASP A 283 4.28 21.66 12.61
N SER A 284 4.45 21.74 11.29
CA SER A 284 4.91 22.94 10.59
C SER A 284 3.92 24.13 10.70
N ILE A 285 2.62 23.87 10.90
CA ILE A 285 1.56 24.89 10.98
C ILE A 285 1.11 25.15 12.43
N SER A 286 0.99 24.10 13.24
CA SER A 286 0.49 24.14 14.61
C SER A 286 1.55 24.61 15.63
N ILE A 287 2.81 24.78 15.22
CA ILE A 287 3.92 25.33 16.03
C ILE A 287 4.51 26.56 15.32
N ILE A 288 4.83 27.62 16.07
CA ILE A 288 5.44 28.84 15.52
C ILE A 288 6.95 28.60 15.31
N GLN A 289 7.35 28.36 14.06
CA GLN A 289 8.67 27.81 13.70
C GLN A 289 9.85 28.78 13.82
N ASP A 290 9.59 30.07 14.07
CA ASP A 290 10.58 31.11 14.38
C ASP A 290 10.45 31.65 15.82
N ASP A 291 9.77 30.91 16.70
CA ASP A 291 9.72 31.15 18.14
C ASP A 291 10.36 29.99 18.92
N GLU A 292 11.54 30.20 19.47
CA GLU A 292 12.23 29.20 20.31
C GLU A 292 11.43 28.85 21.58
N HIS A 293 10.67 29.80 22.15
CA HIS A 293 9.85 29.53 23.32
C HIS A 293 8.64 28.66 22.97
N ASP A 294 7.97 28.95 21.85
CA ASP A 294 6.85 28.13 21.38
C ASP A 294 7.32 26.75 20.94
N TRP A 295 8.43 26.66 20.21
CA TRP A 295 9.01 25.39 19.79
C TRP A 295 9.36 24.50 20.98
N ASN A 296 10.03 25.04 22.02
CA ASN A 296 10.34 24.27 23.23
C ASN A 296 9.08 23.84 23.99
N LYS A 297 8.06 24.69 24.03
CA LYS A 297 6.77 24.39 24.67
C LYS A 297 6.04 23.26 23.94
N GLU A 298 5.92 23.32 22.62
CA GLU A 298 5.16 22.34 21.84
C GLU A 298 5.94 21.06 21.55
N SER A 299 7.26 21.12 21.32
CA SER A 299 8.12 19.93 21.15
C SER A 299 8.07 19.03 22.39
N SER A 300 7.99 19.63 23.59
CA SER A 300 7.85 18.90 24.86
C SER A 300 6.55 18.08 24.97
N LYS A 301 5.51 18.44 24.20
CA LYS A 301 4.17 17.83 24.15
C LYS A 301 3.93 16.89 22.97
N MET A 302 4.92 16.69 22.08
CA MET A 302 4.77 15.87 20.87
C MET A 302 4.18 14.49 21.17
N PHE A 303 4.57 13.88 22.29
CA PHE A 303 4.00 12.61 22.74
C PHE A 303 2.50 12.71 22.98
N GLU A 304 2.06 13.69 23.78
CA GLU A 304 0.66 13.91 24.11
C GLU A 304 -0.19 14.25 22.87
N VAL A 305 0.36 14.99 21.89
CA VAL A 305 -0.30 15.28 20.62
C VAL A 305 -0.60 14.00 19.84
N TYR A 306 0.43 13.21 19.53
CA TYR A 306 0.22 12.00 18.73
C TYR A 306 -0.54 10.90 19.52
N ASN A 307 -0.33 10.80 20.84
CA ASN A 307 -1.10 9.91 21.72
C ASN A 307 -2.57 10.36 21.89
N GLY A 308 -2.86 11.65 21.75
CA GLY A 308 -4.20 12.25 21.91
C GLY A 308 -5.03 12.26 20.62
N ALA A 309 -4.40 12.14 19.46
CA ALA A 309 -5.08 12.12 18.17
C ALA A 309 -6.08 10.95 18.05
N GLN A 310 -7.21 11.19 17.37
CA GLN A 310 -8.14 10.13 17.01
C GLN A 310 -7.50 9.16 16.01
N VAL A 311 -6.70 9.68 15.07
CA VAL A 311 -5.83 8.88 14.19
C VAL A 311 -4.71 9.78 13.68
N THR A 312 -3.54 9.18 13.44
CA THR A 312 -2.44 9.84 12.72
C THR A 312 -2.46 9.39 11.27
N LEU A 313 -2.40 10.33 10.33
CA LEU A 313 -2.12 10.03 8.92
C LEU A 313 -0.60 10.04 8.75
N ALA A 314 -0.06 9.06 8.05
CA ALA A 314 1.36 8.95 7.75
C ALA A 314 1.55 8.98 6.23
N ALA A 315 2.16 10.07 5.73
CA ALA A 315 2.51 10.23 4.32
C ALA A 315 3.81 9.45 4.04
N VAL A 316 3.71 8.13 3.87
CA VAL A 316 4.87 7.21 3.92
C VAL A 316 5.79 7.36 2.72
N HIS A 317 5.21 7.43 1.52
CA HIS A 317 5.96 7.52 0.27
C HIS A 317 6.45 8.95 -0.02
N ALA A 318 5.82 9.96 0.57
CA ALA A 318 6.08 11.37 0.30
C ALA A 318 7.45 11.81 0.84
N SER A 319 8.35 12.23 -0.05
CA SER A 319 9.65 12.77 0.33
C SER A 319 9.59 14.22 0.85
N ASP A 320 8.55 14.96 0.45
CA ASP A 320 8.18 16.27 0.98
C ASP A 320 6.67 16.54 0.93
N SER A 321 6.23 17.66 1.52
CA SER A 321 4.81 18.04 1.62
C SER A 321 4.12 18.31 0.26
N SER A 322 4.86 18.40 -0.86
CA SER A 322 4.31 18.70 -2.19
C SER A 322 3.88 17.46 -2.98
N GLU A 323 4.31 16.26 -2.58
CA GLU A 323 4.03 15.02 -3.31
C GLU A 323 2.60 14.49 -3.09
N GLY A 324 1.99 14.76 -1.92
CA GLY A 324 0.64 14.29 -1.57
C GLY A 324 0.60 13.15 -0.57
N LEU A 325 -0.61 12.62 -0.35
CA LEU A 325 -0.89 11.32 0.29
C LEU A 325 -1.49 10.35 -0.73
N PHE A 326 -2.11 10.82 -1.81
CA PHE A 326 -2.89 9.97 -2.70
C PHE A 326 -2.09 9.48 -3.91
N VAL A 327 -2.15 8.16 -4.16
CA VAL A 327 -1.58 7.52 -5.35
C VAL A 327 -2.70 6.92 -6.20
N GLU A 328 -2.56 7.01 -7.52
CA GLU A 328 -3.44 6.35 -8.49
C GLU A 328 -3.15 4.84 -8.53
N HIS A 329 -4.04 4.04 -7.95
CA HIS A 329 -3.94 2.59 -7.92
C HIS A 329 -3.98 1.94 -9.32
N SER A 330 -4.46 2.65 -10.34
CA SER A 330 -4.46 2.22 -11.75
C SER A 330 -3.06 1.87 -12.29
N GLN A 331 -1.99 2.39 -11.68
CA GLN A 331 -0.60 2.04 -12.00
C GLN A 331 -0.18 0.66 -11.47
N PHE A 332 -0.87 0.16 -10.44
CA PHE A 332 -0.49 -1.04 -9.69
C PHE A 332 -1.54 -2.16 -9.73
N GLN A 333 -2.79 -1.84 -10.05
CA GLN A 333 -3.94 -2.74 -10.16
C GLN A 333 -4.68 -2.53 -11.49
N VAL A 334 -4.98 -3.62 -12.18
CA VAL A 334 -5.74 -3.63 -13.44
C VAL A 334 -6.92 -4.59 -13.34
N ARG A 335 -8.14 -4.14 -13.69
CA ARG A 335 -9.27 -5.04 -13.99
C ARG A 335 -9.03 -5.64 -15.38
N LEU A 336 -9.06 -6.95 -15.48
CA LEU A 336 -8.68 -7.69 -16.68
C LEU A 336 -9.89 -8.07 -17.52
N ASP A 337 -10.83 -8.78 -16.90
CA ASP A 337 -11.99 -9.34 -17.59
C ASP A 337 -13.06 -9.80 -16.57
N ASP A 338 -14.26 -10.09 -17.06
CA ASP A 338 -15.27 -10.82 -16.30
C ASP A 338 -15.36 -12.26 -16.79
N LEU A 339 -15.11 -13.21 -15.89
CA LEU A 339 -15.22 -14.63 -16.16
C LEU A 339 -16.50 -15.18 -15.53
N GLN A 340 -17.27 -15.98 -16.27
CA GLN A 340 -18.41 -16.70 -15.71
C GLN A 340 -18.02 -18.12 -15.33
N PHE A 341 -17.98 -18.37 -14.03
CA PHE A 341 -17.59 -19.63 -13.41
C PHE A 341 -18.83 -20.41 -12.95
N SER A 342 -19.20 -21.48 -13.67
CA SER A 342 -20.37 -22.31 -13.32
C SER A 342 -21.70 -21.53 -13.16
N GLY A 343 -21.83 -20.38 -13.81
CA GLY A 343 -22.98 -19.46 -13.71
C GLY A 343 -22.70 -18.18 -12.92
N ASP A 344 -21.73 -18.17 -12.00
CA ASP A 344 -21.36 -16.99 -11.21
C ASP A 344 -20.40 -16.09 -12.01
N ARG A 345 -20.77 -14.83 -12.29
CA ARG A 345 -19.88 -13.82 -12.88
C ARG A 345 -18.85 -13.37 -11.84
N SER A 346 -17.59 -13.27 -12.21
CA SER A 346 -16.52 -12.77 -11.34
C SER A 346 -15.55 -11.88 -12.11
N SER A 347 -15.39 -10.65 -11.63
CA SER A 347 -14.36 -9.72 -12.08
C SER A 347 -12.98 -10.18 -11.62
N ILE A 348 -12.08 -10.33 -12.58
CA ILE A 348 -10.68 -10.69 -12.35
C ILE A 348 -9.79 -9.45 -12.37
N TYR A 349 -8.92 -9.38 -11.38
CA TYR A 349 -7.95 -8.31 -11.21
C TYR A 349 -6.54 -8.90 -11.11
N THR A 350 -5.57 -8.10 -11.53
CA THR A 350 -4.15 -8.32 -11.25
C THR A 350 -3.59 -7.12 -10.49
N ARG A 351 -2.64 -7.37 -9.58
CA ARG A 351 -1.94 -6.30 -8.84
C ARG A 351 -0.47 -6.67 -8.62
N ARG A 352 0.43 -5.69 -8.56
CA ARG A 352 1.79 -5.88 -7.99
C ARG A 352 1.68 -6.35 -6.54
N ILE A 353 2.35 -7.47 -6.20
CA ILE A 353 2.43 -7.97 -4.83
C ILE A 353 3.16 -6.94 -3.97
N HIS A 354 2.60 -6.67 -2.79
CA HIS A 354 3.17 -5.78 -1.79
C HIS A 354 3.29 -6.55 -0.46
N HIS A 355 4.53 -6.63 0.02
CA HIS A 355 4.96 -7.31 1.25
C HIS A 355 4.64 -8.79 1.39
N SER A 356 5.35 -9.38 2.33
CA SER A 356 5.27 -10.79 2.70
C SER A 356 3.96 -11.08 3.44
N PHE A 357 2.88 -11.17 2.69
CA PHE A 357 1.60 -11.78 3.09
C PHE A 357 0.92 -11.13 4.32
N HIS A 358 0.50 -9.87 4.14
CA HIS A 358 -0.54 -9.15 4.91
C HIS A 358 -0.29 -8.87 6.40
N SER A 359 0.71 -9.49 7.04
CA SER A 359 1.27 -9.05 8.32
C SER A 359 2.45 -8.10 8.08
N TRP A 360 2.17 -6.82 7.83
CA TRP A 360 3.23 -5.83 7.56
C TRP A 360 3.89 -5.30 8.85
N GLN A 361 5.19 -5.06 8.77
CA GLN A 361 5.98 -4.26 9.70
C GLN A 361 6.63 -3.10 8.92
N PRO A 362 6.99 -1.95 9.54
CA PRO A 362 7.61 -0.85 8.81
C PRO A 362 8.91 -1.20 8.09
N LYS A 363 9.69 -2.13 8.64
CA LYS A 363 10.91 -2.65 8.01
C LYS A 363 10.66 -3.47 6.73
N ASP A 364 9.41 -3.91 6.51
CA ASP A 364 9.03 -4.66 5.32
C ASP A 364 8.69 -3.72 4.17
N LEU A 365 8.32 -2.46 4.48
CA LEU A 365 8.07 -1.40 3.51
C LEU A 365 9.32 -1.16 2.63
N PRO A 366 9.16 -0.72 1.36
CA PRO A 366 10.29 -0.54 0.48
C PRO A 366 11.26 0.49 1.05
N ASN A 367 12.55 0.39 0.69
CA ASN A 367 13.60 1.39 0.97
C ASN A 367 13.34 2.78 0.33
N GLN A 368 12.12 3.04 -0.12
CA GLN A 368 11.60 4.29 -0.66
C GLN A 368 10.42 4.76 0.23
N SER A 369 10.64 4.74 1.55
CA SER A 369 9.66 5.18 2.55
C SER A 369 10.24 6.32 3.40
N PRO A 370 10.46 7.53 2.83
CA PRO A 370 11.28 8.58 3.46
C PRO A 370 10.83 9.00 4.85
N LEU A 371 9.55 8.77 5.18
CA LEU A 371 9.00 9.03 6.49
C LEU A 371 9.62 8.13 7.57
N PHE A 372 9.86 6.84 7.28
CA PHE A 372 10.35 5.89 8.28
C PHE A 372 11.84 5.95 8.54
N ASP A 373 12.60 6.63 7.67
CA ASP A 373 14.00 6.96 7.95
C ASP A 373 14.10 8.03 9.05
N ARG A 374 13.05 8.82 9.33
CA ARG A 374 13.07 9.92 10.31
C ARG A 374 12.85 9.43 11.75
N ALA A 375 13.73 9.82 12.65
CA ALA A 375 13.64 9.46 14.07
C ALA A 375 12.35 9.97 14.78
N TRP A 376 11.88 11.17 14.43
CA TRP A 376 10.62 11.72 14.93
C TRP A 376 9.41 10.85 14.55
N ALA A 377 9.33 10.41 13.28
CA ALA A 377 8.24 9.58 12.78
C ALA A 377 8.12 8.22 13.52
N TYR A 378 9.23 7.70 14.04
CA TYR A 378 9.23 6.51 14.88
C TYR A 378 8.51 6.74 16.22
N GLN A 379 8.76 7.88 16.90
CA GLN A 379 7.97 8.27 18.07
C GLN A 379 6.51 8.44 17.70
N GLU A 380 6.22 9.25 16.69
CA GLU A 380 4.86 9.56 16.23
C GLU A 380 4.05 8.29 15.99
N ARG A 381 4.63 7.32 15.27
CA ARG A 381 4.05 5.98 15.08
C ARG A 381 3.82 5.28 16.41
N LEU A 382 4.83 5.12 17.27
CA LEU A 382 4.71 4.29 18.47
C LEU A 382 3.70 4.82 19.49
N VAL A 383 3.55 6.14 19.60
CA VAL A 383 2.66 6.76 20.60
C VAL A 383 1.22 6.91 20.08
N SER A 384 1.02 6.97 18.76
CA SER A 384 -0.33 7.08 18.16
C SER A 384 -1.15 5.79 18.40
N PRO A 385 -2.35 5.86 19.00
CA PRO A 385 -3.19 4.66 19.21
C PRO A 385 -3.68 4.03 17.90
N ARG A 386 -3.75 4.83 16.84
CA ARG A 386 -4.25 4.50 15.49
C ARG A 386 -3.44 5.27 14.45
N THR A 387 -3.06 4.61 13.37
CA THR A 387 -2.32 5.21 12.26
C THR A 387 -2.86 4.68 10.92
N LEU A 388 -3.12 5.59 9.98
CA LEU A 388 -3.41 5.31 8.57
C LEU A 388 -2.16 5.64 7.76
N TYR A 389 -1.60 4.66 7.06
CA TYR A 389 -0.40 4.82 6.25
C TYR A 389 -0.74 4.91 4.77
N PHE A 390 -0.37 6.03 4.17
CA PHE A 390 -0.51 6.29 2.76
C PHE A 390 0.78 5.87 2.06
N THR A 391 0.84 4.60 1.69
CA THR A 391 2.01 3.98 1.04
C THR A 391 2.06 4.31 -0.44
N GLU A 392 3.04 3.79 -1.19
CA GLU A 392 3.08 3.93 -2.64
C GLU A 392 1.96 3.11 -3.36
N ARG A 393 1.16 2.28 -2.65
CA ARG A 393 0.26 1.28 -3.29
C ARG A 393 -1.16 1.19 -2.77
N GLU A 394 -1.35 1.31 -1.46
CA GLU A 394 -2.67 1.25 -0.81
C GLU A 394 -2.63 1.90 0.58
N ILE A 395 -3.81 2.11 1.17
CA ILE A 395 -3.91 2.56 2.56
C ILE A 395 -3.74 1.36 3.50
N LEU A 396 -2.79 1.46 4.44
CA LEU A 396 -2.64 0.47 5.52
C LEU A 396 -3.13 1.04 6.86
N TRP A 397 -3.60 0.14 7.73
CA TRP A 397 -4.06 0.44 9.08
C TRP A 397 -3.14 -0.23 10.11
N GLU A 398 -2.83 0.49 11.19
CA GLU A 398 -2.29 -0.06 12.43
C GLU A 398 -2.96 0.64 13.60
N CYS A 399 -3.55 -0.13 14.52
CA CYS A 399 -3.86 0.36 15.85
C CYS A 399 -3.06 -0.41 16.90
N LEU A 400 -3.32 -0.16 18.19
CA LEU A 400 -2.62 -0.89 19.25
C LEU A 400 -2.84 -2.41 19.20
N LYS A 401 -4.01 -2.87 18.71
CA LYS A 401 -4.36 -4.29 18.68
C LYS A 401 -4.04 -5.00 17.36
N GLU A 402 -4.35 -4.40 16.21
CA GLU A 402 -4.28 -5.06 14.89
C GLU A 402 -3.66 -4.17 13.80
N THR A 403 -3.15 -4.82 12.74
CA THR A 403 -2.88 -4.23 11.42
C THR A 403 -3.83 -4.78 10.36
N ALA A 404 -4.07 -4.01 9.30
CA ALA A 404 -4.81 -4.47 8.12
C ALA A 404 -4.46 -3.67 6.86
N CYS A 405 -4.79 -4.20 5.68
CA CYS A 405 -4.69 -3.52 4.38
C CYS A 405 -6.08 -3.21 3.79
N GLU A 406 -6.17 -2.27 2.86
CA GLU A 406 -7.34 -2.04 2.01
C GLU A 406 -7.65 -3.30 1.17
N CYS A 407 -6.59 -4.02 0.78
CA CYS A 407 -6.60 -5.24 -0.02
C CYS A 407 -7.37 -6.45 0.52
N LYS A 408 -7.52 -6.56 1.85
CA LYS A 408 -8.15 -7.67 2.57
C LYS A 408 -8.85 -7.11 3.80
N GLU A 409 -10.13 -6.78 3.67
CA GLU A 409 -10.86 -6.09 4.73
C GLU A 409 -11.05 -6.93 6.00
N ASP A 410 -11.28 -8.24 5.88
CA ASP A 410 -11.49 -9.13 7.02
C ASP A 410 -10.24 -9.86 7.53
N ASP A 411 -9.10 -9.79 6.81
CA ASP A 411 -7.84 -10.43 7.20
C ASP A 411 -7.01 -9.44 8.02
N VAL A 412 -6.94 -9.66 9.33
CA VAL A 412 -6.25 -8.78 10.29
C VAL A 412 -5.08 -9.52 10.92
N ALA A 413 -3.94 -8.84 11.03
CA ALA A 413 -2.77 -9.36 11.72
C ALA A 413 -2.58 -8.69 13.09
N THR A 414 -1.86 -9.35 13.98
CA THR A 414 -1.51 -8.79 15.30
C THR A 414 -0.61 -7.56 15.13
N SER A 415 -0.97 -6.45 15.76
CA SER A 415 -0.20 -5.20 15.61
C SER A 415 1.21 -5.31 16.22
N PRO A 416 2.26 -4.88 15.49
CA PRO A 416 3.58 -4.67 16.08
C PRO A 416 3.55 -3.74 17.30
N LYS A 417 2.61 -2.79 17.37
CA LYS A 417 2.44 -1.89 18.53
C LYS A 417 2.25 -2.64 19.86
N GLN A 418 1.72 -3.87 19.86
CA GLN A 418 1.60 -4.68 21.08
C GLN A 418 2.96 -4.93 21.77
N GLN A 419 4.05 -5.14 21.01
CA GLN A 419 5.38 -5.34 21.59
C GLN A 419 5.89 -4.08 22.31
N TYR A 420 5.58 -2.91 21.75
CA TYR A 420 5.91 -1.61 22.32
C TYR A 420 5.00 -1.26 23.51
N GLN A 421 3.72 -1.62 23.47
CA GLN A 421 2.83 -1.52 24.63
C GLN A 421 3.29 -2.40 25.79
N LEU A 422 3.81 -3.60 25.53
CA LEU A 422 4.43 -4.44 26.55
C LEU A 422 5.64 -3.73 27.17
N ALA A 423 6.49 -3.07 26.37
CA ALA A 423 7.59 -2.23 26.86
C ALA A 423 7.13 -1.07 27.77
N LEU A 424 5.95 -0.51 27.49
CA LEU A 424 5.30 0.59 28.23
C LEU A 424 4.39 0.10 29.38
N GLY A 425 4.22 -1.21 29.55
CA GLY A 425 3.40 -1.84 30.59
C GLY A 425 4.26 -2.34 31.75
N LYS A 426 3.70 -2.47 32.96
CA LYS A 426 4.43 -2.79 34.20
C LYS A 426 5.31 -4.05 34.17
N SER A 427 5.10 -4.94 33.20
CA SER A 427 5.84 -6.19 32.98
C SER A 427 6.82 -6.13 31.78
N GLY A 428 6.97 -4.97 31.13
CA GLY A 428 7.98 -4.73 30.12
C GLY A 428 9.38 -4.85 30.71
N GLY A 429 10.30 -5.45 29.96
CA GLY A 429 11.69 -5.64 30.38
C GLY A 429 12.65 -4.67 29.70
N ALA A 430 13.87 -4.63 30.23
CA ALA A 430 14.99 -3.92 29.60
C ALA A 430 15.26 -4.36 28.15
N LEU A 431 14.87 -5.59 27.77
CA LEU A 431 14.99 -6.11 26.41
C LEU A 431 14.11 -5.37 25.40
N GLN A 432 12.85 -5.08 25.73
CA GLN A 432 11.96 -4.34 24.82
C GLN A 432 12.39 -2.87 24.71
N TRP A 433 12.87 -2.27 25.81
CA TRP A 433 13.48 -0.94 25.77
C TRP A 433 14.75 -0.91 24.91
N HIS A 434 15.60 -1.94 25.01
CA HIS A 434 16.78 -2.07 24.17
C HIS A 434 16.43 -2.24 22.67
N HIS A 435 15.33 -2.93 22.35
CA HIS A 435 14.82 -3.02 20.97
C HIS A 435 14.41 -1.64 20.43
N ILE A 436 13.62 -0.88 21.20
CA ILE A 436 13.23 0.51 20.89
C ILE A 436 14.47 1.37 20.62
N LEU A 437 15.46 1.33 21.52
CA LEU A 437 16.70 2.09 21.36
C LEU A 437 17.50 1.64 20.12
N SER A 438 17.58 0.33 19.85
CA SER A 438 18.36 -0.21 18.74
C SER A 438 17.73 0.08 17.37
N GLU A 439 16.41 0.21 17.27
CA GLU A 439 15.76 0.67 16.05
C GLU A 439 15.93 2.19 15.91
N PHE A 440 15.55 2.96 16.94
CA PHE A 440 15.66 4.42 16.94
C PHE A 440 17.07 4.93 16.64
N SER A 441 18.12 4.25 17.15
CA SER A 441 19.52 4.65 16.93
C SER A 441 19.97 4.62 15.47
N ARG A 442 19.24 3.93 14.59
CA ARG A 442 19.54 3.80 13.15
C ARG A 442 18.82 4.85 12.29
N LEU A 443 17.99 5.69 12.90
CA LEU A 443 17.14 6.64 12.20
C LEU A 443 17.84 8.00 12.05
N ASP A 444 17.52 8.67 10.95
CA ASP A 444 18.05 9.96 10.58
C ASP A 444 17.37 11.10 11.34
N LEU A 445 18.19 12.11 11.64
CA LEU A 445 17.79 13.37 12.23
C LEU A 445 18.37 14.52 11.40
N THR A 446 17.50 15.39 10.90
CA THR A 446 17.94 16.63 10.22
C THR A 446 18.63 17.60 11.19
N VAL A 447 18.36 17.46 12.49
CA VAL A 447 18.92 18.28 13.57
C VAL A 447 19.34 17.34 14.70
N GLU A 448 20.65 17.17 14.89
CA GLU A 448 21.21 16.17 15.82
C GLU A 448 20.83 16.42 17.29
N SER A 449 20.60 17.67 17.70
CA SER A 449 20.14 18.02 19.05
C SER A 449 18.75 17.47 19.38
N ASP A 450 17.94 17.13 18.37
CA ASP A 450 16.60 16.56 18.56
C ASP A 450 16.64 15.09 19.01
N ARG A 451 17.81 14.43 18.98
CA ARG A 451 17.96 12.99 19.27
C ARG A 451 17.41 12.59 20.64
N PHE A 452 17.66 13.40 21.66
CA PHE A 452 17.09 13.15 22.99
C PHE A 452 15.61 13.55 23.08
N PRO A 453 15.17 14.76 22.67
CA PRO A 453 13.75 15.13 22.55
C PRO A 453 12.88 14.03 21.92
N ALA A 454 13.27 13.52 20.74
CA ALA A 454 12.52 12.55 19.94
C ALA A 454 12.39 11.12 20.54
N ILE A 455 13.04 10.83 21.67
CA ILE A 455 12.84 9.58 22.41
C ILE A 455 12.55 9.79 23.90
N SER A 456 12.86 10.98 24.44
CA SER A 456 12.70 11.32 25.86
C SER A 456 11.28 11.12 26.36
N ALA A 457 10.25 11.32 25.53
CA ALA A 457 8.88 11.13 25.95
C ALA A 457 8.49 9.64 26.05
N ILE A 458 9.03 8.77 25.18
CA ILE A 458 8.89 7.31 25.32
C ILE A 458 9.62 6.84 26.58
N ALA A 459 10.83 7.37 26.83
CA ALA A 459 11.61 7.09 28.04
C ALA A 459 10.91 7.56 29.33
N ARG A 460 10.26 8.73 29.33
CA ARG A 460 9.46 9.21 30.47
C ARG A 460 8.26 8.30 30.73
N SER A 461 7.61 7.81 29.67
CA SER A 461 6.47 6.88 29.77
C SER A 461 6.85 5.50 30.35
N THR A 462 8.01 4.95 29.98
CA THR A 462 8.54 3.72 30.59
C THR A 462 9.00 3.94 32.03
N ALA A 463 9.69 5.06 32.32
CA ALA A 463 10.19 5.39 33.65
C ALA A 463 9.08 5.65 34.68
N GLN A 464 8.05 6.44 34.34
CA GLN A 464 6.92 6.73 35.24
C GLN A 464 6.12 5.49 35.67
N ARG A 465 6.33 4.35 35.02
CA ARG A 465 5.64 3.07 35.31
C ARG A 465 6.50 2.06 36.07
N GLY A 466 7.70 2.46 36.51
CA GLY A 466 8.52 1.75 37.50
C GLY A 466 9.48 0.69 36.95
N ILE A 467 9.74 0.69 35.63
CA ILE A 467 10.48 -0.38 34.94
C ILE A 467 11.98 -0.09 34.85
N LEU A 468 12.36 1.20 34.82
CA LEU A 468 13.74 1.65 34.69
C LEU A 468 14.03 2.68 35.76
N GLY A 469 14.98 2.38 36.66
CA GLY A 469 15.57 3.34 37.61
C GLY A 469 16.50 4.36 36.95
N TRP A 470 16.19 4.78 35.72
CA TRP A 470 16.97 5.69 34.90
C TRP A 470 16.12 6.92 34.60
N SER A 471 16.25 7.95 35.43
CA SER A 471 15.90 9.30 35.02
C SER A 471 16.92 9.78 33.98
N LEU A 472 16.46 10.15 32.79
CA LEU A 472 17.23 11.07 31.95
C LEU A 472 17.28 12.41 32.70
N VAL A 473 18.47 12.75 33.19
CA VAL A 473 18.82 14.04 33.80
C VAL A 473 19.31 14.97 32.71
#